data_AF-A0A7S1YWN4-F1
#
_entry.id   AF-A0A7S1YWN4-F1
#
_cell.length_a   1.000
_cell.length_b   1.000
_cell.length_c   1.000
_cell.angle_alpha   90.00
_cell.angle_beta   90.00
_cell.angle_gamma   90.00
#
_symmetry.space_group_name_H-M   'P 1'
#
loop_
_entity.id
_entity.type
_entity.pdbx_description
1 polymer ?
#
loop_
_entity_poly.entity_id
_entity_poly.type
_entity_poly.pdbx_seq_one_letter_code
_entity_poly.pdbx_strand_id
1 'polypeptide(L)'
;MLSAARTAATKTSLLRHRAARASHDAASRAFATHVSGKYESGRLYPVYVHPLSQVVLEHLQTARGDWVSRKGLDRGLTINYDGTFTINFRSEYGDDDVSNDAGRIWTSYDAEKKQHWLTVYKDTLLGRYPLKVCKDSSWHTEKYMVQETVDRMIERISEVDRKKEQVCSRLQ
;
A
#
# COMPACT_ATOMS: atom_id res chain seq x y z
N MET A 1 62.81 44.78 -23.78
CA MET A 1 61.67 45.55 -24.33
C MET A 1 60.51 44.60 -24.53
N LEU A 2 59.52 44.65 -23.63
CA LEU A 2 58.29 43.86 -23.64
C LEU A 2 57.13 44.84 -23.42
N SER A 3 56.06 44.73 -24.23
CA SER A 3 54.72 45.36 -24.10
C SER A 3 54.29 45.90 -25.47
N ALA A 4 53.07 45.76 -25.98
CA ALA A 4 51.84 45.08 -25.57
C ALA A 4 51.00 44.93 -26.84
N ALA A 5 50.24 43.83 -26.98
CA ALA A 5 49.22 43.70 -28.02
C ALA A 5 47.85 43.59 -27.34
N ARG A 6 46.98 44.54 -27.68
CA ARG A 6 45.61 44.70 -27.18
C ARG A 6 44.68 43.62 -27.73
N THR A 7 43.85 43.09 -26.84
CA THR A 7 42.85 42.05 -27.07
C THR A 7 41.51 42.67 -27.47
N ALA A 8 40.88 42.13 -28.53
CA ALA A 8 39.47 42.35 -28.83
C ALA A 8 38.71 41.04 -28.54
N ALA A 9 37.70 41.11 -27.67
CA ALA A 9 36.91 39.97 -27.23
C ALA A 9 35.55 39.94 -27.95
N THR A 10 35.29 38.86 -28.67
CA THR A 10 34.02 38.58 -29.37
C THR A 10 33.06 37.86 -28.42
N LYS A 11 31.85 38.40 -28.27
CA LYS A 11 30.72 37.78 -27.57
C LYS A 11 30.30 36.50 -28.27
N THR A 12 30.30 35.37 -27.55
CA THR A 12 29.58 34.16 -27.97
C THR A 12 28.61 33.75 -26.87
N SER A 13 27.34 33.89 -27.20
CA SER A 13 26.18 33.33 -26.53
C SER A 13 26.07 31.85 -26.87
N LEU A 14 25.79 30.98 -25.89
CA LEU A 14 24.61 30.09 -25.84
C LEU A 14 24.85 28.84 -24.98
N LEU A 15 23.94 28.70 -24.02
CA LEU A 15 23.35 27.48 -23.46
C LEU A 15 24.29 26.35 -22.99
N ARG A 16 24.53 26.37 -21.67
CA ARG A 16 24.64 25.14 -20.86
C ARG A 16 23.70 25.27 -19.67
N HIS A 17 22.45 24.85 -19.84
CA HIS A 17 21.58 24.57 -18.70
C HIS A 17 21.72 23.10 -18.31
N ARG A 18 22.27 22.95 -17.11
CA ARG A 18 22.37 21.76 -16.27
C ARG A 18 21.12 20.88 -16.30
N ALA A 19 21.37 19.59 -16.45
CA ALA A 19 20.54 18.52 -15.93
C ALA A 19 20.31 18.68 -14.42
N ALA A 20 19.06 18.46 -13.99
CA ALA A 20 18.62 17.86 -12.73
C ALA A 20 17.21 18.36 -12.38
N ARG A 21 16.18 17.64 -12.84
CA ARG A 21 14.86 17.45 -12.20
C ARG A 21 13.90 16.82 -13.21
N ALA A 22 14.01 15.50 -13.34
CA ALA A 22 12.95 14.64 -13.86
C ALA A 22 12.96 13.37 -13.01
N SER A 23 12.66 13.54 -11.72
CA SER A 23 12.37 12.48 -10.77
C SER A 23 11.10 12.93 -10.07
N HIS A 24 9.93 12.53 -10.61
CA HIS A 24 8.69 12.36 -9.85
C HIS A 24 7.44 11.88 -10.64
N ASP A 25 7.54 11.35 -11.87
CA ASP A 25 6.33 11.03 -12.67
C ASP A 25 6.18 9.55 -13.09
N ALA A 26 6.70 8.61 -12.29
CA ALA A 26 6.59 7.18 -12.62
C ALA A 26 6.10 6.29 -11.46
N ALA A 27 5.33 6.83 -10.51
CA ALA A 27 4.81 6.06 -9.37
C ALA A 27 3.30 6.23 -9.11
N SER A 28 2.52 6.62 -10.12
CA SER A 28 1.05 6.60 -10.04
C SER A 28 0.48 5.47 -10.89
N ARG A 29 0.78 4.21 -10.54
CA ARG A 29 -0.14 3.13 -10.88
C ARG A 29 -1.23 3.15 -9.83
N ALA A 30 -2.30 3.87 -10.16
CA ALA A 30 -3.50 3.96 -9.37
C ALA A 30 -4.00 2.55 -9.04
N PHE A 31 -4.27 2.31 -7.76
CA PHE A 31 -5.08 1.18 -7.33
C PHE A 31 -6.38 1.21 -8.13
N ALA A 32 -6.64 0.17 -8.92
CA ALA A 32 -7.94 -0.01 -9.55
C ALA A 32 -8.92 -0.39 -8.44
N THR A 33 -9.59 0.61 -7.87
CA THR A 33 -10.66 0.41 -6.90
C THR A 33 -11.88 -0.12 -7.64
N HIS A 34 -12.19 -1.40 -7.46
CA HIS A 34 -13.48 -1.93 -7.89
C HIS A 34 -14.46 -1.76 -6.73
N VAL A 35 -15.41 -0.85 -6.90
CA VAL A 35 -16.51 -0.67 -5.95
C VAL A 35 -17.52 -1.78 -6.22
N SER A 36 -17.78 -2.63 -5.23
CA SER A 36 -18.80 -3.68 -5.33
C SER A 36 -20.20 -3.06 -5.27
N GLY A 37 -20.65 -2.58 -6.42
CA GLY A 37 -21.99 -2.03 -6.62
C GLY A 37 -22.28 -1.99 -8.10
N LYS A 38 -23.44 -2.48 -8.53
CA LYS A 38 -23.92 -2.42 -9.91
C LYS A 38 -24.16 -0.96 -10.33
N TYR A 39 -23.10 -0.23 -10.66
CA TYR A 39 -23.20 1.14 -11.15
C TYR A 39 -22.44 1.30 -12.45
N GLU A 40 -23.18 1.80 -13.44
CA GLU A 40 -22.69 2.14 -14.77
C GLU A 40 -21.51 3.11 -14.70
N SER A 41 -20.57 2.87 -15.59
CA SER A 41 -19.30 3.53 -15.73
C SER A 41 -19.44 5.06 -15.89
N GLY A 42 -18.68 5.84 -15.11
CA GLY A 42 -18.34 7.22 -15.50
C GLY A 42 -18.42 8.32 -14.45
N ARG A 43 -18.96 8.08 -13.24
CA ARG A 43 -18.95 9.09 -12.16
C ARG A 43 -18.02 8.68 -11.02
N LEU A 44 -16.95 9.45 -10.83
CA LEU A 44 -16.07 9.35 -9.67
C LEU A 44 -16.82 9.92 -8.46
N TYR A 45 -17.53 9.06 -7.74
CA TYR A 45 -18.12 9.44 -6.46
C TYR A 45 -17.04 9.36 -5.37
N PRO A 46 -16.99 10.33 -4.44
CA PRO A 46 -16.13 10.20 -3.28
C PRO A 46 -16.56 8.94 -2.51
N VAL A 47 -15.68 7.95 -2.44
CA VAL A 47 -15.91 6.74 -1.67
C VAL A 47 -15.53 7.04 -0.23
N TYR A 48 -16.48 6.90 0.69
CA TYR A 48 -16.19 7.02 2.11
C TYR A 48 -15.27 5.88 2.56
N VAL A 49 -14.21 6.24 3.27
CA VAL A 49 -13.30 5.29 3.93
C VAL A 49 -13.28 5.63 5.40
N HIS A 50 -13.45 4.63 6.25
CA HIS A 50 -13.41 4.82 7.69
C HIS A 50 -12.01 5.33 8.11
N PRO A 51 -11.87 6.28 9.05
CA PRO A 51 -10.58 6.89 9.39
C PRO A 51 -9.48 5.87 9.73
N LEU A 52 -9.79 4.83 10.51
CA LEU A 52 -8.83 3.76 10.83
C LEU A 52 -8.44 2.91 9.61
N SER A 53 -9.42 2.64 8.73
CA SER A 53 -9.15 1.96 7.45
C SER A 53 -8.25 2.80 6.57
N GLN A 54 -8.48 4.11 6.52
CA GLN A 54 -7.68 5.05 5.75
C GLN A 54 -6.22 5.06 6.24
N VAL A 55 -5.98 5.11 7.55
CA VAL A 55 -4.61 5.06 8.09
C VAL A 55 -3.88 3.78 7.71
N VAL A 56 -4.57 2.63 7.74
CA VAL A 56 -3.99 1.35 7.30
C VAL A 56 -3.62 1.39 5.82
N LEU A 57 -4.53 1.83 4.96
CA LEU A 57 -4.30 1.91 3.51
C LEU A 57 -3.19 2.90 3.17
N GLU A 58 -3.18 4.08 3.79
CA GLU A 58 -2.11 5.07 3.63
C GLU A 58 -0.74 4.48 4.01
N HIS A 59 -0.65 3.78 5.13
CA HIS A 59 0.61 3.18 5.57
C HIS A 59 1.09 2.07 4.62
N LEU A 60 0.17 1.21 4.19
CA LEU A 60 0.46 0.18 3.19
C LEU A 60 0.99 0.77 1.89
N GLN A 61 0.39 1.87 1.41
CA GLN A 61 0.78 2.53 0.16
C GLN A 61 2.10 3.29 0.29
N THR A 62 2.26 4.09 1.35
CA THR A 62 3.38 5.04 1.48
C THR A 62 4.66 4.39 2.01
N ALA A 63 4.56 3.51 3.02
CA ALA A 63 5.71 2.92 3.69
C ALA A 63 6.01 1.49 3.23
N ARG A 64 5.01 0.78 2.69
CA ARG A 64 5.10 -0.66 2.37
C ARG A 64 4.73 -0.98 0.92
N GLY A 65 4.72 0.01 0.02
CA GLY A 65 4.33 -0.15 -1.39
C GLY A 65 5.09 -1.26 -2.13
N ASP A 66 6.39 -1.41 -1.88
CA ASP A 66 7.21 -2.49 -2.44
C ASP A 66 6.78 -3.88 -1.95
N TRP A 67 6.36 -3.98 -0.68
CA TRP A 67 5.84 -5.23 -0.14
C TRP A 67 4.46 -5.55 -0.71
N VAL A 68 3.57 -4.56 -0.79
CA VAL A 68 2.24 -4.67 -1.39
C VAL A 68 2.35 -5.20 -2.83
N SER A 69 3.22 -4.58 -3.64
CA SER A 69 3.42 -4.95 -5.04
C SER A 69 4.00 -6.37 -5.18
N ARG A 70 5.00 -6.73 -4.37
CA ARG A 70 5.59 -8.08 -4.39
C ARG A 70 4.60 -9.17 -3.95
N LYS A 71 3.64 -8.84 -3.09
CA LYS A 71 2.59 -9.77 -2.65
C LYS A 71 1.36 -9.77 -3.57
N GLY A 72 1.37 -8.99 -4.66
CA GLY A 72 0.24 -8.88 -5.58
C GLY A 72 -1.01 -8.28 -4.94
N LEU A 73 -0.83 -7.50 -3.87
CA LEU A 73 -1.91 -6.83 -3.13
C LEU A 73 -2.27 -5.48 -3.72
N ASP A 74 -1.55 -5.03 -4.76
CA ASP A 74 -1.81 -3.80 -5.53
C ASP A 74 -3.09 -3.88 -6.38
N ARG A 75 -3.71 -5.07 -6.43
CA ARG A 75 -4.94 -5.37 -7.15
C ARG A 75 -5.93 -6.03 -6.20
N GLY A 76 -7.21 -5.75 -6.35
CA GLY A 76 -8.26 -6.39 -5.53
C GLY A 76 -8.61 -5.68 -4.22
N LEU A 77 -8.29 -4.38 -4.08
CA LEU A 77 -8.87 -3.54 -3.04
C LEU A 77 -10.36 -3.29 -3.33
N THR A 78 -11.20 -3.65 -2.38
CA THR A 78 -12.64 -3.34 -2.33
C THR A 78 -12.90 -2.49 -1.09
N ILE A 79 -13.62 -1.38 -1.27
CA ILE A 79 -14.13 -0.58 -0.14
C ILE A 79 -15.60 -0.93 0.07
N ASN A 80 -15.95 -1.24 1.32
CA ASN A 80 -17.30 -1.59 1.74
C ASN A 80 -18.13 -0.33 2.04
N TYR A 81 -19.45 -0.47 2.07
CA TYR A 81 -20.38 0.65 2.32
C TYR A 81 -20.17 1.33 3.68
N ASP A 82 -19.64 0.61 4.66
CA ASP A 82 -19.35 1.08 6.01
C ASP A 82 -17.98 1.77 6.13
N GLY A 83 -17.24 1.91 5.01
CA GLY A 83 -15.90 2.47 4.96
C GLY A 83 -14.80 1.51 5.41
N THR A 84 -15.11 0.25 5.71
CA THR A 84 -14.10 -0.79 5.86
C THR A 84 -13.55 -1.21 4.49
N PHE A 85 -12.45 -1.95 4.47
CA PHE A 85 -11.87 -2.42 3.22
C PHE A 85 -11.57 -3.91 3.26
N THR A 86 -11.38 -4.48 2.07
CA THR A 86 -10.88 -5.82 1.85
C THR A 86 -9.85 -5.80 0.72
N ILE A 87 -8.72 -6.48 0.89
CA ILE A 87 -7.70 -6.73 -0.14
C ILE A 87 -7.53 -8.24 -0.22
N ASN A 88 -7.72 -8.81 -1.42
CA ASN A 88 -7.48 -10.23 -1.66
C ASN A 88 -6.05 -10.46 -2.17
N PHE A 89 -5.40 -11.53 -1.73
CA PHE A 89 -4.16 -11.98 -2.35
C PHE A 89 -4.47 -12.54 -3.73
N ARG A 90 -3.54 -12.42 -4.67
CA ARG A 90 -3.69 -13.01 -5.99
C ARG A 90 -3.44 -14.52 -5.91
N SER A 91 -4.27 -15.30 -6.59
CA SER A 91 -3.99 -16.72 -6.83
C SER A 91 -2.72 -16.86 -7.66
N GLU A 92 -1.82 -17.76 -7.27
CA GLU A 92 -0.63 -18.12 -8.07
C GLU A 92 -1.02 -18.89 -9.35
N TYR A 93 -2.23 -19.48 -9.38
CA TYR A 93 -2.73 -20.32 -10.47
C TYR A 93 -3.75 -19.58 -11.36
N GLY A 94 -3.35 -18.46 -11.95
CA GLY A 94 -4.13 -17.76 -13.00
C GLY A 94 -5.45 -17.12 -12.52
N ASP A 95 -5.94 -16.13 -13.29
CA ASP A 95 -7.10 -15.31 -12.93
C ASP A 95 -8.46 -16.04 -13.10
N ASP A 96 -8.48 -17.30 -13.58
CA ASP A 96 -9.70 -18.02 -13.97
C ASP A 96 -10.22 -19.03 -12.94
N ASP A 97 -9.44 -19.36 -11.89
CA ASP A 97 -9.89 -20.29 -10.86
C ASP A 97 -10.43 -19.53 -9.64
N VAL A 98 -11.75 -19.38 -9.61
CA VAL A 98 -12.58 -18.78 -8.53
C VAL A 98 -12.46 -19.56 -7.20
N SER A 99 -11.68 -20.64 -7.17
CA SER A 99 -11.77 -21.70 -6.15
C SER A 99 -10.69 -21.71 -5.08
N ASN A 100 -9.70 -20.82 -5.07
CA ASN A 100 -8.66 -20.84 -4.04
C ASN A 100 -8.52 -19.49 -3.32
N ASP A 101 -8.88 -19.51 -2.04
CA ASP A 101 -8.69 -18.44 -1.07
C ASP A 101 -7.19 -18.24 -0.83
N ALA A 102 -6.52 -17.55 -1.78
CA ALA A 102 -5.11 -17.17 -1.72
C ALA A 102 -4.80 -16.28 -0.49
N GLY A 103 -5.84 -15.86 0.23
CA GLY A 103 -5.78 -15.05 1.42
C GLY A 103 -6.56 -13.75 1.25
N ARG A 104 -6.75 -13.08 2.38
CA ARG A 104 -7.38 -11.76 2.47
C ARG A 104 -6.86 -10.96 3.65
N ILE A 105 -6.75 -9.65 3.46
CA ILE A 105 -6.56 -8.65 4.52
C ILE A 105 -7.80 -7.76 4.53
N TRP A 106 -8.44 -7.56 5.68
CA TRP A 106 -9.62 -6.69 5.74
C TRP A 106 -9.76 -6.00 7.08
N THR A 107 -10.47 -4.87 7.08
CA THR A 107 -10.94 -4.24 8.31
C THR A 107 -12.40 -4.59 8.57
N SER A 108 -12.77 -4.65 9.85
CA SER A 108 -14.17 -4.85 10.26
C SER A 108 -14.44 -4.12 11.57
N TYR A 109 -15.68 -3.66 11.75
CA TYR A 109 -16.15 -3.10 13.01
C TYR A 109 -16.96 -4.14 13.79
N ASP A 110 -16.57 -4.37 15.03
CA ASP A 110 -17.29 -5.22 15.98
C ASP A 110 -18.14 -4.31 16.88
N ALA A 111 -19.46 -4.28 16.63
CA ALA A 111 -20.38 -3.38 17.31
C ALA A 111 -20.58 -3.72 18.80
N GLU A 112 -20.48 -5.00 19.17
CA GLU A 112 -20.59 -5.45 20.55
C GLU A 112 -19.38 -4.98 21.37
N LYS A 113 -18.18 -5.14 20.79
CA LYS A 113 -16.92 -4.70 21.43
C LYS A 113 -16.61 -3.23 21.19
N LYS A 114 -17.37 -2.56 20.32
CA LYS A 114 -17.14 -1.19 19.84
C LYS A 114 -15.70 -1.00 19.36
N GLN A 115 -15.20 -1.95 18.57
CA GLN A 115 -13.78 -2.04 18.23
C GLN A 115 -13.57 -2.37 16.76
N HIS A 116 -12.64 -1.66 16.13
CA HIS A 116 -12.18 -1.99 14.79
C HIS A 116 -11.07 -3.03 14.83
N TRP A 117 -11.10 -3.94 13.86
CA TRP A 117 -10.14 -5.03 13.73
C TRP A 117 -9.53 -5.02 12.34
N LEU A 118 -8.23 -5.25 12.27
CA LEU A 118 -7.50 -5.61 11.07
C LEU A 118 -7.28 -7.12 11.10
N THR A 119 -7.85 -7.83 10.14
CA THR A 119 -7.78 -9.30 10.09
C THR A 119 -7.01 -9.74 8.88
N VAL A 120 -6.21 -10.80 9.06
CA VAL A 120 -5.47 -11.45 7.97
C VAL A 120 -5.76 -12.92 7.97
N TYR A 121 -6.16 -13.38 6.79
CA TYR A 121 -6.28 -14.78 6.44
C TYR A 121 -5.33 -15.07 5.29
N LYS A 122 -4.58 -16.17 5.38
CA LYS A 122 -3.77 -16.69 4.28
C LYS A 122 -3.60 -18.18 4.52
N ASP A 123 -4.41 -18.99 3.83
CA ASP A 123 -4.67 -20.43 4.06
C ASP A 123 -5.30 -20.76 5.43
N THR A 124 -4.87 -20.04 6.46
CA THR A 124 -5.35 -20.09 7.84
C THR A 124 -5.47 -18.67 8.38
N LEU A 125 -6.22 -18.51 9.47
CA LEU A 125 -6.33 -17.22 10.15
C LEU A 125 -4.97 -16.88 10.78
N LEU A 126 -4.27 -15.90 10.20
CA LEU A 126 -2.94 -15.50 10.67
C LEU A 126 -3.00 -14.59 11.88
N GLY A 127 -4.04 -13.76 11.96
CA GLY A 127 -4.24 -12.86 13.09
C GLY A 127 -5.43 -11.95 12.94
N ARG A 128 -5.91 -11.48 14.10
CA ARG A 128 -6.92 -10.43 14.23
C ARG A 128 -6.38 -9.38 15.18
N TYR A 129 -6.02 -8.22 14.64
CA TYR A 129 -5.32 -7.18 15.33
C TYR A 129 -6.25 -6.01 15.65
N PRO A 130 -6.34 -5.58 16.90
CA PRO A 130 -7.21 -4.46 17.27
C PRO A 130 -6.65 -3.14 16.73
N LEU A 131 -7.43 -2.42 15.94
CA LEU A 131 -7.19 -1.04 15.57
C LEU A 131 -7.78 -0.16 16.68
N LYS A 132 -7.05 -0.05 17.79
CA LYS A 132 -7.55 0.64 18.99
C LYS A 132 -7.34 2.14 18.87
N VAL A 133 -8.41 2.89 19.10
CA VAL A 133 -8.36 4.29 19.53
C VAL A 133 -8.12 4.28 21.04
N CYS A 134 -6.94 4.69 21.50
CA CYS A 134 -6.75 4.94 22.92
C CYS A 134 -7.60 6.17 23.28
N LYS A 135 -8.54 6.01 24.21
CA LYS A 135 -9.53 7.05 24.58
C LYS A 135 -8.88 8.36 25.06
N ASP A 136 -7.61 8.31 25.45
CA ASP A 136 -6.87 9.42 26.05
C ASP A 136 -5.62 9.84 25.24
N SER A 137 -5.42 9.28 24.04
CA SER A 137 -4.22 9.56 23.24
C SER A 137 -4.49 10.56 22.13
N SER A 138 -3.53 11.46 21.88
CA SER A 138 -3.58 12.37 20.73
C SER A 138 -3.68 11.58 19.41
N TRP A 139 -4.37 12.13 18.40
CA TRP A 139 -4.51 11.54 17.07
C TRP A 139 -3.16 11.09 16.45
N HIS A 140 -2.07 11.80 16.76
CA HIS A 140 -0.73 11.44 16.31
C HIS A 140 -0.25 10.10 16.90
N THR A 141 -0.52 9.86 18.18
CA THR A 141 -0.23 8.59 18.85
C THR A 141 -1.06 7.46 18.26
N GLU A 142 -2.32 7.75 17.93
CA GLU A 142 -3.24 6.79 17.33
C GLU A 142 -2.75 6.32 15.94
N LYS A 143 -2.33 7.24 15.08
CA LYS A 143 -1.77 6.90 13.76
C LYS A 143 -0.58 5.95 13.90
N TYR A 144 0.35 6.25 14.82
CA TYR A 144 1.53 5.41 15.05
C TYR A 144 1.15 3.98 15.50
N MET A 145 0.18 3.83 16.41
CA MET A 145 -0.25 2.52 16.88
C MET A 145 -0.88 1.66 15.78
N VAL A 146 -1.67 2.27 14.90
CA VAL A 146 -2.22 1.59 13.73
C VAL A 146 -1.10 1.14 12.80
N GLN A 147 -0.13 2.02 12.52
CA GLN A 147 1.02 1.70 11.68
C GLN A 147 1.87 0.55 12.23
N GLU A 148 2.17 0.56 13.53
CA GLU A 148 2.89 -0.53 14.20
C GLU A 148 2.09 -1.85 14.13
N THR A 149 0.77 -1.77 14.22
CA THR A 149 -0.11 -2.93 14.10
C THR A 149 -0.08 -3.51 12.68
N VAL A 150 -0.06 -2.66 11.66
CA VAL A 150 0.12 -3.08 10.26
C VAL A 150 1.50 -3.71 10.04
N ASP A 151 2.56 -3.16 10.64
CA ASP A 151 3.90 -3.70 10.50
C ASP A 151 4.04 -5.09 11.16
N ARG A 152 3.47 -5.29 12.35
CA ARG A 152 3.40 -6.61 13.01
C ARG A 152 2.63 -7.63 12.17
N MET A 153 1.55 -7.20 11.53
CA MET A 153 0.79 -8.03 10.60
C MET A 153 1.64 -8.44 9.39
N ILE A 154 2.37 -7.50 8.78
CA ILE A 154 3.27 -7.77 7.64
C ILE A 154 4.39 -8.75 8.00
N GLU A 155 5.01 -8.56 9.16
CA GLU A 155 6.03 -9.46 9.67
C GLU A 155 5.47 -10.87 9.80
N ARG A 156 4.27 -11.01 10.38
CA ARG A 156 3.61 -12.31 10.54
C ARG A 156 3.33 -13.02 9.22
N ILE A 157 2.85 -12.30 8.21
CA ILE A 157 2.65 -12.87 6.86
C ILE A 157 3.99 -13.36 6.28
N SER A 158 5.04 -12.55 6.43
CA SER A 158 6.36 -12.85 5.87
C SER A 158 7.01 -14.06 6.56
N GLU A 159 6.78 -14.26 7.86
CA GLU A 159 7.22 -15.46 8.58
C GLU A 159 6.57 -16.74 8.05
N VAL A 160 5.26 -16.69 7.78
CA VAL A 160 4.50 -17.83 7.28
C VAL A 160 4.99 -18.21 5.89
N ASP A 161 5.20 -17.23 5.03
CA ASP A 161 5.72 -17.45 3.67
C ASP A 161 7.10 -18.11 3.69
N ARG A 162 8.02 -17.60 4.53
CA ARG A 162 9.36 -18.20 4.68
C ARG A 162 9.29 -19.64 5.19
N LYS A 163 8.38 -19.95 6.12
CA LYS A 163 8.21 -21.33 6.63
C LYS A 163 7.70 -22.27 5.56
N LYS A 164 6.76 -21.83 4.73
CA LYS A 164 6.26 -22.65 3.61
C LYS A 164 7.36 -22.98 2.61
N GLU A 165 8.16 -21.98 2.22
CA GLU A 165 9.29 -22.18 1.31
C GLU A 165 10.30 -23.22 1.83
N GLN A 166 10.59 -23.20 3.15
CA GLN A 166 11.47 -24.17 3.80
C GLN A 166 10.91 -25.59 3.88
N VAL A 167 9.58 -25.73 4.02
CA VAL A 167 8.94 -27.06 4.03
C VAL A 167 8.94 -27.64 2.61
N CYS A 168 8.61 -26.83 1.61
CA CYS A 168 8.62 -27.26 0.21
C CYS A 168 10.02 -27.69 -0.27
N SER A 169 11.08 -27.00 0.16
CA SER A 169 12.46 -27.35 -0.23
C SER A 169 13.01 -28.62 0.42
N ARG A 170 12.38 -29.13 1.48
CA ARG A 170 12.78 -30.40 2.15
C ARG A 170 12.09 -31.63 1.56
N LEU A 171 11.10 -31.45 0.70
CA LEU A 171 10.32 -32.51 0.08
C LEU A 171 10.78 -32.80 -1.37
N GLN A 172 11.81 -32.10 -1.84
CA GLN A 172 12.47 -32.29 -3.14
C GLN A 172 13.81 -33.00 -2.94
#